data_AF-A0A232FFH6-F1
#
_entry.id   AF-A0A232FFH6-F1
#
_cell.length_a   1.000
_cell.length_b   1.000
_cell.length_c   1.000
_cell.angle_alpha   90.00
_cell.angle_beta   90.00
_cell.angle_gamma   90.00
#
_symmetry.space_group_name_H-M   'P 1'
#
loop_
_entity.id
_entity.type
_entity.pdbx_description
1 polymer ?
#
loop_
_entity_poly.entity_id
_entity_poly.type
_entity_poly.pdbx_seq_one_letter_code
_entity_poly.pdbx_strand_id
1 'polypeptide(L)'
;MKVFVALVLCVIAVNGQVTQSVFPSAVDIYKMKIFKYSMECLFERKLDLSKFGLQKDVKKAVEDLHKDEKACFAGCVFKKLGAMNDDGTFNEDKLFMGATAETLPVFKRTHDAAVKHCTDQVGKEDLCKFAACIVIQAPAYASSLNATSAI
;
A
#
# COMPACT_ATOMS: atom_id res chain seq x y z
N MET A 1 -18.17 -30.41 10.93
CA MET A 1 -18.46 -29.77 9.62
C MET A 1 -17.26 -30.01 8.71
N LYS A 2 -17.43 -30.82 7.66
CA LYS A 2 -16.39 -31.11 6.67
C LYS A 2 -16.46 -30.07 5.56
N VAL A 3 -15.40 -29.27 5.42
CA VAL A 3 -15.27 -28.21 4.42
C VAL A 3 -15.13 -28.86 3.04
N PHE A 4 -16.20 -28.83 2.25
CA PHE A 4 -16.15 -29.14 0.82
C PHE A 4 -15.67 -27.90 0.07
N VAL A 5 -14.35 -27.72 -0.04
CA VAL A 5 -13.79 -26.95 -1.16
C VAL A 5 -13.69 -27.95 -2.31
N ALA A 6 -14.68 -27.90 -3.20
CA ALA A 6 -14.66 -28.62 -4.46
C ALA A 6 -13.50 -28.08 -5.31
N LEU A 7 -12.34 -28.71 -5.15
CA LEU A 7 -11.19 -28.62 -6.05
C LEU A 7 -11.62 -29.19 -7.40
N VAL A 8 -12.11 -28.33 -8.30
CA VAL A 8 -12.22 -28.67 -9.73
C VAL A 8 -10.81 -28.67 -10.30
N LEU A 9 -10.14 -29.81 -10.17
CA LEU A 9 -8.92 -30.16 -10.87
C LEU A 9 -9.26 -30.43 -12.34
N CYS A 10 -9.22 -29.41 -13.19
CA CYS A 10 -9.08 -29.63 -14.62
C CYS A 10 -7.58 -29.65 -14.97
N VAL A 11 -6.94 -30.80 -14.77
CA VAL A 11 -5.65 -31.11 -15.40
C VAL A 11 -5.95 -31.65 -16.79
N ILE A 12 -5.88 -30.79 -17.81
CA ILE A 12 -5.94 -31.26 -19.21
C ILE A 12 -4.49 -31.48 -19.65
N ALA A 13 -4.01 -32.71 -19.55
CA ALA A 13 -2.74 -33.10 -20.13
C ALA A 13 -2.92 -33.26 -21.64
N VAL A 14 -2.51 -32.25 -22.42
CA VAL A 14 -2.26 -32.42 -23.86
C VAL A 14 -0.85 -31.90 -24.14
N ASN A 15 0.03 -32.81 -24.54
CA ASN A 15 1.37 -32.53 -25.11
C ASN A 15 2.40 -31.83 -24.20
N GLY A 16 2.75 -32.44 -23.06
CA GLY A 16 4.09 -32.29 -22.49
C GLY A 16 4.48 -30.92 -21.90
N GLN A 17 3.54 -29.98 -21.77
CA GLN A 17 3.77 -28.74 -21.03
C GLN A 17 3.10 -28.80 -19.67
N VAL A 18 3.92 -28.85 -18.62
CA VAL A 18 3.49 -28.60 -17.25
C VAL A 18 3.09 -27.12 -17.19
N THR A 19 1.80 -26.82 -17.29
CA THR A 19 1.28 -25.48 -17.00
C THR A 19 1.38 -25.27 -15.49
N GLN A 20 2.31 -24.41 -15.07
CA GLN A 20 2.41 -23.94 -13.69
C GLN A 20 1.05 -23.42 -13.23
N SER A 21 0.60 -23.91 -12.08
CA SER A 21 -0.57 -23.41 -11.40
C SER A 21 -0.40 -21.91 -11.12
N VAL A 22 -1.15 -21.08 -11.84
CA VAL A 22 -1.17 -19.61 -11.70
C VAL A 22 -1.98 -19.23 -10.44
N PHE A 23 -1.51 -19.62 -9.26
CA PHE A 23 -2.03 -19.08 -8.01
C PHE A 23 -1.20 -17.85 -7.64
N PRO A 24 -1.80 -16.65 -7.54
CA PRO A 24 -1.06 -15.43 -7.19
C PRO A 24 -0.47 -15.56 -5.78
N SER A 25 0.77 -15.10 -5.60
CA SER A 25 1.41 -15.09 -4.29
C SER A 25 0.67 -14.15 -3.32
N ALA A 26 0.90 -14.29 -2.01
CA ALA A 26 0.34 -13.36 -1.01
C ALA A 26 0.72 -11.90 -1.29
N VAL A 27 1.92 -11.67 -1.84
CA VAL A 27 2.41 -10.34 -2.26
C VAL A 27 1.64 -9.83 -3.48
N ASP A 28 1.34 -10.69 -4.45
CA ASP A 28 0.56 -10.31 -5.64
C ASP A 28 -0.89 -9.97 -5.26
N ILE A 29 -1.49 -10.76 -4.36
CA ILE A 29 -2.80 -10.47 -3.78
C ILE A 29 -2.77 -9.13 -3.04
N TYR A 30 -1.70 -8.85 -2.29
CA TYR A 30 -1.55 -7.59 -1.55
C TYR A 30 -1.45 -6.38 -2.51
N LYS A 31 -0.67 -6.50 -3.59
CA LYS A 31 -0.60 -5.46 -4.65
C LYS A 31 -1.95 -5.22 -5.32
N MET A 32 -2.70 -6.28 -5.62
CA MET A 32 -4.06 -6.16 -6.16
C MET A 32 -5.01 -5.45 -5.18
N LYS A 33 -4.89 -5.71 -3.87
CA LYS A 33 -5.65 -5.00 -2.83
C LYS A 33 -5.30 -3.53 -2.75
N ILE A 34 -4.01 -3.17 -2.82
CA ILE A 34 -3.57 -1.78 -2.87
C ILE A 34 -4.24 -1.06 -4.05
N PHE A 35 -4.20 -1.66 -5.25
CA PHE A 35 -4.83 -1.08 -6.43
C PHE A 35 -6.35 -0.93 -6.27
N LYS A 36 -7.04 -1.99 -5.81
CA LYS A 36 -8.48 -1.98 -5.55
C LYS A 36 -8.87 -0.86 -4.59
N TYR A 37 -8.22 -0.78 -3.43
CA TYR A 37 -8.55 0.21 -2.42
C TYR A 37 -8.13 1.63 -2.81
N SER A 38 -7.07 1.79 -3.60
CA SER A 38 -6.72 3.08 -4.20
C SER A 38 -7.86 3.59 -5.09
N MET A 39 -8.42 2.73 -5.94
CA MET A 39 -9.57 3.09 -6.77
C MET A 39 -10.81 3.42 -5.93
N GLU A 40 -11.16 2.59 -4.94
CA GLU A 40 -12.28 2.88 -4.03
C GLU A 40 -12.12 4.22 -3.30
N CYS A 41 -10.92 4.50 -2.76
CA CYS A 41 -10.63 5.74 -2.05
C CYS A 41 -10.66 6.97 -2.97
N LEU A 42 -10.35 6.81 -4.26
CA LEU A 42 -10.51 7.88 -5.25
C LEU A 42 -12.00 8.07 -5.63
N PHE A 43 -12.76 6.99 -5.79
CA PHE A 43 -14.20 7.02 -6.08
C PHE A 43 -15.03 7.67 -4.95
N GLU A 44 -14.76 7.30 -3.70
CA GLU A 44 -15.42 7.88 -2.52
C GLU A 44 -15.28 9.41 -2.46
N ARG A 45 -14.26 9.95 -3.13
CA ARG A 45 -13.94 11.37 -3.15
C ARG A 45 -14.40 12.10 -4.40
N LYS A 46 -15.21 11.45 -5.23
CA LYS A 46 -15.80 12.01 -6.47
C LYS A 46 -14.76 12.54 -7.45
N LEU A 47 -13.54 12.00 -7.44
CA LEU A 47 -12.58 12.27 -8.50
C LEU A 47 -13.05 11.55 -9.76
N ASP A 48 -13.06 12.28 -10.88
CA ASP A 48 -13.47 11.77 -12.18
C ASP A 48 -12.42 10.78 -12.71
N LEU A 49 -12.62 9.51 -12.38
CA LEU A 49 -11.73 8.41 -12.76
C LEU A 49 -11.90 7.96 -14.22
N SER A 50 -12.88 8.50 -14.95
CA SER A 50 -13.06 8.23 -16.37
C SER A 50 -11.88 8.71 -17.22
N LYS A 51 -10.97 9.49 -16.64
CA LYS A 51 -9.72 9.99 -17.26
C LYS A 51 -8.52 9.06 -17.10
N PHE A 52 -8.65 7.96 -16.35
CA PHE A 52 -7.51 7.17 -15.88
C PHE A 52 -7.66 5.69 -16.28
N GLY A 53 -6.95 5.27 -17.33
CA GLY A 53 -6.76 3.89 -17.77
C GLY A 53 -5.53 3.21 -17.14
N LEU A 54 -5.76 2.41 -16.10
CA LEU A 54 -4.79 1.49 -15.45
C LEU A 54 -3.67 2.16 -14.62
N GLN A 55 -2.98 1.40 -13.76
CA GLN A 55 -2.05 1.81 -12.68
C GLN A 55 -1.22 3.09 -12.86
N LYS A 56 -0.75 3.40 -14.07
CA LYS A 56 0.00 4.64 -14.39
C LYS A 56 -0.83 5.89 -14.10
N ASP A 57 -2.13 5.76 -14.25
CA ASP A 57 -3.08 6.83 -14.13
C ASP A 57 -3.56 7.02 -12.70
N VAL A 58 -3.49 6.00 -11.84
CA VAL A 58 -3.68 6.14 -10.39
C VAL A 58 -2.58 7.01 -9.79
N LYS A 59 -1.33 6.78 -10.20
CA LYS A 59 -0.21 7.62 -9.72
C LYS A 59 -0.40 9.08 -10.11
N LYS A 60 -0.74 9.33 -11.38
CA LYS A 60 -0.99 10.69 -11.89
C LYS A 60 -2.20 11.34 -11.22
N ALA A 61 -3.30 10.59 -11.04
CA ALA A 61 -4.47 11.05 -10.31
C ALA A 61 -4.11 11.50 -8.89
N VAL A 62 -3.28 10.73 -8.19
CA VAL A 62 -2.80 11.06 -6.84
C VAL A 62 -1.87 12.28 -6.86
N GLU A 63 -1.04 12.45 -7.89
CA GLU A 63 -0.18 13.63 -8.06
C GLU A 63 -0.98 14.91 -8.31
N ASP A 64 -2.09 14.83 -9.04
CA ASP A 64 -2.98 15.95 -9.35
C ASP A 64 -3.87 16.38 -8.17
N LEU A 65 -3.95 15.58 -7.10
CA LEU A 65 -4.69 15.93 -5.88
C LEU A 65 -4.10 17.16 -5.18
N HIS A 66 -4.98 18.02 -4.68
CA HIS A 66 -4.58 19.07 -3.73
C HIS A 66 -3.96 18.45 -2.47
N LYS A 67 -3.16 19.23 -1.72
CA LYS A 67 -2.44 18.75 -0.53
C LYS A 67 -3.37 18.08 0.50
N ASP A 68 -4.56 18.65 0.69
CA ASP A 68 -5.59 18.14 1.62
C ASP A 68 -6.33 16.92 1.06
N GLU A 69 -6.28 16.73 -0.26
CA GLU A 69 -6.80 15.56 -0.94
C GLU A 69 -5.81 14.40 -0.91
N LYS A 70 -4.50 14.66 -1.02
CA LYS A 70 -3.47 13.65 -0.76
C LYS A 70 -3.57 13.10 0.66
N ALA A 71 -3.95 13.95 1.62
CA ALA A 71 -4.18 13.61 3.02
C ALA A 71 -5.21 12.48 3.22
N CYS A 72 -6.46 12.71 2.85
CA CYS A 72 -7.45 11.65 3.08
C CYS A 72 -7.33 10.47 2.13
N PHE A 73 -6.63 10.60 0.98
CA PHE A 73 -6.39 9.48 0.08
C PHE A 73 -5.48 8.44 0.74
N ALA A 74 -4.31 8.86 1.24
CA ALA A 74 -3.36 7.96 1.89
C ALA A 74 -3.97 7.28 3.13
N GLY A 75 -4.67 8.05 3.97
CA GLY A 75 -5.34 7.52 5.16
C GLY A 75 -6.42 6.48 4.82
N CYS A 76 -7.22 6.74 3.79
CA CYS A 76 -8.24 5.79 3.33
C CYS A 76 -7.62 4.47 2.86
N VAL A 77 -6.55 4.52 2.07
CA VAL A 77 -5.89 3.30 1.56
C VAL A 77 -5.29 2.49 2.71
N PHE A 78 -4.59 3.12 3.67
CA PHE A 78 -4.02 2.40 4.81
C PHE A 78 -5.10 1.79 5.71
N LYS A 79 -6.23 2.48 5.93
CA LYS A 79 -7.36 1.92 6.69
C LYS A 79 -7.96 0.70 6.01
N LYS A 80 -8.26 0.78 4.70
CA LYS A 80 -8.85 -0.35 3.96
C LYS A 80 -7.90 -1.56 3.84
N LEU A 81 -6.58 -1.33 3.84
CA LEU A 81 -5.58 -2.39 3.91
C LEU A 81 -5.47 -3.04 5.31
N GLY A 82 -6.05 -2.41 6.34
CA GLY A 82 -5.85 -2.78 7.74
C GLY A 82 -4.44 -2.47 8.24
N ALA A 83 -3.71 -1.60 7.54
CA ALA A 83 -2.37 -1.17 7.91
C ALA A 83 -2.39 -0.02 8.92
N MET A 84 -3.45 0.80 8.94
CA MET A 84 -3.65 1.88 9.91
C MET A 84 -4.96 1.67 10.66
N ASN A 85 -4.90 1.79 11.98
CA ASN A 85 -6.04 1.68 12.89
C ASN A 85 -6.77 3.03 13.04
N ASP A 86 -7.92 3.02 13.72
CA ASP A 86 -8.74 4.22 13.96
C ASP A 86 -8.12 5.22 14.95
N ASP A 87 -7.09 4.82 15.69
CA ASP A 87 -6.32 5.67 16.59
C ASP A 87 -5.01 6.21 15.93
N GLY A 88 -4.80 5.90 14.65
CA GLY A 88 -3.60 6.29 13.91
C GLY A 88 -2.35 5.46 14.22
N THR A 89 -2.49 4.35 14.95
CA THR A 89 -1.42 3.35 15.05
C THR A 89 -1.38 2.48 13.79
N PHE A 90 -0.23 1.83 13.55
CA PHE A 90 -0.03 0.99 12.38
C PHE A 90 0.13 -0.48 12.74
N ASN A 91 -0.45 -1.35 11.92
CA ASN A 91 -0.20 -2.79 11.94
C ASN A 91 1.01 -3.10 11.07
N GLU A 92 2.17 -3.35 11.71
CA GLU A 92 3.43 -3.58 11.00
C GLU A 92 3.40 -4.80 10.06
N ASP A 93 2.71 -5.88 10.44
CA ASP A 93 2.62 -7.09 9.62
C ASP A 93 1.90 -6.83 8.30
N LYS A 94 0.89 -5.95 8.32
CA LYS A 94 0.18 -5.50 7.12
C LYS A 94 1.00 -4.47 6.36
N LEU A 95 1.55 -3.50 7.07
CA LEU A 95 2.29 -2.38 6.47
C LEU A 95 3.53 -2.87 5.71
N PHE A 96 4.25 -3.85 6.24
CA PHE A 96 5.50 -4.38 5.66
C PHE A 96 5.34 -5.76 5.02
N MET A 97 4.11 -6.17 4.67
CA MET A 97 3.81 -7.49 4.09
C MET A 97 4.60 -7.80 2.79
N GLY A 98 5.09 -6.78 2.09
CA GLY A 98 5.92 -6.93 0.88
C GLY A 98 7.43 -6.79 1.10
N ALA A 99 7.88 -6.56 2.34
CA ALA A 99 9.30 -6.37 2.65
C ALA A 99 10.04 -7.72 2.76
N THR A 100 11.25 -7.76 2.23
CA THR A 100 12.20 -8.86 2.47
C THR A 100 12.93 -8.65 3.80
N ALA A 101 13.60 -9.68 4.31
CA ALA A 101 14.43 -9.56 5.52
C ALA A 101 15.51 -8.47 5.40
N GLU A 102 16.03 -8.25 4.18
CA GLU A 102 17.04 -7.21 3.90
C GLU A 102 16.44 -5.80 3.86
N THR A 103 15.23 -5.64 3.33
CA THR A 103 14.60 -4.32 3.14
C THR A 103 13.76 -3.88 4.35
N LEU A 104 13.29 -4.83 5.16
CA LEU A 104 12.44 -4.57 6.33
C LEU A 104 13.09 -3.59 7.33
N PRO A 105 14.38 -3.70 7.71
CA PRO A 105 14.99 -2.75 8.64
C PRO A 105 15.06 -1.31 8.12
N VAL A 106 15.19 -1.15 6.80
CA VAL A 106 15.21 0.17 6.15
C VAL A 106 13.80 0.74 6.12
N PHE A 107 12.81 -0.06 5.74
CA PHE A 107 11.41 0.37 5.74
C PHE A 107 10.93 0.76 7.14
N LYS A 108 11.25 -0.02 8.18
CA LYS A 108 10.90 0.31 9.57
C LYS A 108 11.51 1.64 10.00
N ARG A 109 12.82 1.81 9.86
CA ARG A 109 13.50 3.07 10.23
C ARG A 109 12.95 4.29 9.51
N THR A 110 12.70 4.14 8.20
CA THR A 110 12.14 5.19 7.36
C THR A 110 10.72 5.56 7.79
N HIS A 111 9.89 4.55 8.06
CA HIS A 111 8.52 4.73 8.54
C HIS A 111 8.49 5.37 9.92
N ASP A 112 9.31 4.91 10.87
CA ASP A 112 9.33 5.44 12.23
C ASP A 112 9.79 6.90 12.27
N ALA A 113 10.78 7.24 11.45
CA ALA A 113 11.21 8.63 11.27
C ALA A 113 10.07 9.51 10.72
N ALA A 114 9.34 9.02 9.72
CA ALA A 114 8.18 9.70 9.17
C ALA A 114 7.05 9.84 10.19
N VAL A 115 6.70 8.78 10.93
CA VAL A 115 5.68 8.79 11.99
C VAL A 115 6.03 9.82 13.06
N LYS A 116 7.28 9.85 13.52
CA LYS A 116 7.73 10.81 14.53
C LYS A 116 7.58 12.24 14.01
N HIS A 117 8.17 12.54 12.85
CA HIS A 117 8.09 13.86 12.24
C HIS A 117 6.64 14.32 12.02
N CYS A 118 5.80 13.44 11.51
CA CYS A 118 4.40 13.76 11.22
C CYS A 118 3.54 13.89 12.47
N THR A 119 3.87 13.15 13.54
CA THR A 119 3.23 13.36 14.85
C THR A 119 3.55 14.77 15.36
N ASP A 120 4.80 15.22 15.23
CA ASP A 120 5.23 16.54 15.70
C ASP A 120 4.65 17.69 14.85
N GLN A 121 4.49 17.48 13.53
CA GLN A 121 4.03 18.51 12.59
C GLN A 121 2.51 18.68 12.53
N VAL A 122 1.76 17.56 12.52
CA VAL A 122 0.31 17.58 12.26
C VAL A 122 -0.53 16.85 13.30
N GLY A 123 0.11 16.20 14.29
CA GLY A 123 -0.59 15.38 15.28
C GLY A 123 -1.22 14.12 14.68
N LYS A 124 -2.00 13.40 15.51
CA LYS A 124 -2.73 12.17 15.12
C LYS A 124 -4.25 12.34 15.09
N GLU A 125 -4.75 13.53 15.45
CA GLU A 125 -6.20 13.79 15.50
C GLU A 125 -6.83 13.78 14.11
N ASP A 126 -6.11 14.36 13.14
CA ASP A 126 -6.48 14.33 11.73
C ASP A 126 -5.69 13.21 11.02
N LEU A 127 -6.23 11.99 11.08
CA LEU A 127 -5.62 10.80 10.50
C LEU A 127 -5.35 10.94 8.99
N CYS A 128 -6.11 11.77 8.30
CA CYS A 128 -5.84 12.08 6.90
C CYS A 128 -4.53 12.84 6.76
N LYS A 129 -4.37 13.95 7.49
CA LYS A 129 -3.13 14.76 7.43
C LYS A 129 -1.93 13.97 7.89
N PHE A 130 -2.10 13.18 8.94
CA PHE A 130 -1.07 12.31 9.47
C PHE A 130 -0.59 11.29 8.42
N ALA A 131 -1.51 10.57 7.77
CA ALA A 131 -1.18 9.59 6.74
C ALA A 131 -0.54 10.21 5.48
N ALA A 132 -1.00 11.38 5.00
CA ALA A 132 -0.31 12.07 3.89
C ALA A 132 1.12 12.41 4.23
N CYS A 133 1.32 12.98 5.42
CA CYS A 133 2.65 13.40 5.84
C CYS A 133 3.61 12.20 5.79
N ILE A 134 3.17 11.02 6.27
CA ILE A 134 4.00 9.81 6.24
C ILE A 134 4.34 9.39 4.80
N VAL A 135 3.35 9.37 3.88
CA VAL A 135 3.58 8.99 2.48
C VAL A 135 4.53 9.96 1.75
N ILE A 136 4.46 11.25 2.07
CA ILE A 136 5.33 12.28 1.49
C ILE A 136 6.76 12.14 2.03
N GLN A 137 6.91 11.88 3.33
CA GLN A 137 8.21 11.90 3.99
C GLN A 137 8.97 10.57 3.90
N ALA A 138 8.28 9.42 3.81
CA ALA A 138 8.94 8.12 3.75
C ALA A 138 9.94 7.99 2.57
N PRO A 139 9.64 8.44 1.34
CA PRO A 139 10.63 8.45 0.25
C PRO A 139 11.85 9.33 0.56
N ALA A 140 11.64 10.50 1.17
CA ALA A 140 12.72 11.43 1.52
C ALA A 140 13.68 10.81 2.55
N TYR A 141 13.14 10.09 3.54
CA TYR A 141 13.95 9.38 4.53
C TYR A 141 14.70 8.19 3.92
N ALA A 142 14.08 7.43 3.01
CA ALA A 142 14.75 6.35 2.30
C ALA A 142 15.94 6.86 1.47
N SER A 143 15.80 8.02 0.82
CA SER A 143 16.90 8.69 0.10
C SER A 143 18.00 9.18 1.04
N SER A 144 17.66 9.73 2.22
CA SER A 144 18.65 10.20 3.19
C SER A 144 19.48 9.08 3.83
N LEU A 145 18.88 7.90 4.01
CA LEU A 145 19.55 6.72 4.58
C LEU A 145 20.55 6.10 3.60
N ASN A 146 20.22 6.07 2.30
CA ASN A 146 21.17 5.64 1.26
C ASN A 146 22.34 6.63 1.09
N ALA A 147 22.13 7.92 1.38
CA ALA A 147 23.19 8.92 1.34
C ALA A 147 24.16 8.83 2.54
N THR A 148 23.72 8.28 3.68
CA THR A 148 24.55 8.12 4.89
C THR A 148 25.31 6.80 4.95
N SER A 149 24.93 5.79 4.15
CA SER A 149 25.69 4.54 3.98
C SER A 149 26.86 4.62 2.99
N ALA A 150 27.11 5.81 2.42
CA ALA A 150 28.21 6.08 1.48
C ALA A 150 29.43 6.77 2.13
N ILE A 151 29.51 6.76 3.47
CA ILE A 151 30.64 7.27 4.27
C ILE A 151 31.19 6.13 5.13
#